data_AF-A0A813DB65-F1
#
_entry.id   AF-A0A813DB65-F1
#
_cell.length_a   1.000
_cell.length_b   1.000
_cell.length_c   1.000
_cell.angle_alpha   90.00
_cell.angle_beta   90.00
_cell.angle_gamma   90.00
#
_symmetry.space_group_name_H-M   'P 1'
#
loop_
_entity.id
_entity.type
_entity.pdbx_description
1 polymer ?
#
loop_
_entity_poly.entity_id
_entity_poly.type
_entity_poly.pdbx_seq_one_letter_code
_entity_poly.pdbx_strand_id
1 'polypeptide(L)'
;TDDVWNVVYKFISSNYDWVARLWPSVVEELRCFAGLMPFLVADWARPWNNLVSASDASEVGYGVSAAKWPRAKVAAVGRVLERSRFRRTLGHSARESALTAAGFERDEDSNEWKVRSAAAKDALLEAGWELQPDFPEVPAAGLRRELWQPRIWGAWNRTEGILTLEARVLVKSLRRVALSVFGRDAEPKRHLSKQPPKHRGGMAVLCEPAAPAQHEGKESTSSGSDSSGSEAALGARKEQVLKKRTKHRLVKYLARMEGQAEEDGLTFLEQAAIGLKVRQQYTKDLQAFLDDATRARLPLVTDGQTDKALVKYFNKEYLAGSQAHLGNRVMAAFLDRWPEFGRLGKRKTPRAWRALKGWRRLTPGKSRKAHALPVWAAITWRMILRQQVRMGIFNLAQVSTYARPGELIRLTQSSLIPPTQGVTKYWSLLLSPEEKVEMSKTGSSDDSLLLDSPWLQWLGPALHVMKQGPAEENLWGFDYPQYVKQFRNCCQDLQVHVVPYQARHSGPSIDRARVLRTQDEVQKRGRWASHKSLARYEKAARLASTYNQLSLLQRTLFQACEDHIEAIVLGRAFPELTLPPAIGGQ
;
A
#
# COMPACT_ATOMS: atom_id res chain seq x y z
N THR A 1 0.11 -18.25 17.19
CA THR A 1 0.14 -17.31 16.04
C THR A 1 1.34 -17.70 15.25
N ASP A 2 1.12 -18.60 14.31
CA ASP A 2 2.19 -19.41 13.73
C ASP A 2 2.55 -18.78 12.39
N ASP A 3 3.37 -17.73 12.47
CA ASP A 3 4.01 -17.11 11.32
C ASP A 3 5.28 -17.92 10.98
N VAL A 4 5.47 -18.27 9.72
CA VAL A 4 6.63 -19.05 9.21
C VAL A 4 7.94 -18.28 9.36
N TRP A 5 7.89 -16.97 9.66
CA TRP A 5 9.07 -16.08 9.69
C TRP A 5 9.39 -15.50 11.07
N ASN A 6 8.76 -15.97 12.13
CA ASN A 6 8.89 -15.38 13.47
C ASN A 6 10.34 -15.46 14.00
N VAL A 7 10.96 -16.62 13.91
CA VAL A 7 12.34 -16.83 14.38
C VAL A 7 13.36 -16.22 13.42
N VAL A 8 13.10 -16.28 12.10
CA VAL A 8 13.95 -15.64 11.09
C VAL A 8 14.06 -14.13 11.33
N TYR A 9 12.95 -13.44 11.61
CA TYR A 9 13.00 -12.00 11.91
C TYR A 9 13.74 -11.70 13.21
N LYS A 10 13.61 -12.54 14.23
CA LYS A 10 14.39 -12.40 15.48
C LYS A 10 15.88 -12.59 15.22
N PHE A 11 16.25 -13.59 14.43
CA PHE A 11 17.64 -13.84 14.05
C PHE A 11 18.25 -12.66 13.30
N ILE A 12 17.52 -12.11 12.31
CA ILE A 12 17.95 -10.93 11.55
C ILE A 12 18.12 -9.73 12.49
N SER A 13 17.16 -9.49 13.39
CA SER A 13 17.24 -8.38 14.34
C SER A 13 18.42 -8.52 15.32
N SER A 14 18.74 -9.75 15.74
CA SER A 14 19.82 -10.02 16.71
C SER A 14 21.21 -10.06 16.07
N ASN A 15 21.32 -10.26 14.76
CA ASN A 15 22.59 -10.40 14.05
C ASN A 15 22.64 -9.51 12.81
N TYR A 16 22.03 -8.32 12.89
CA TYR A 16 21.84 -7.43 11.74
C TYR A 16 23.17 -6.92 11.15
N ASP A 17 24.16 -6.69 12.02
CA ASP A 17 25.41 -6.01 11.68
C ASP A 17 26.61 -6.97 11.55
N TRP A 18 26.46 -8.27 11.79
CA TRP A 18 27.56 -9.23 11.73
C TRP A 18 27.14 -10.59 11.17
N VAL A 19 28.10 -11.29 10.56
CA VAL A 19 27.88 -12.64 10.05
C VAL A 19 27.74 -13.60 11.23
N ALA A 20 26.58 -14.24 11.35
CA ALA A 20 26.29 -15.23 12.37
C ALA A 20 25.82 -16.55 11.75
N ARG A 21 26.11 -17.66 12.43
CA ARG A 21 25.60 -18.97 12.03
C ARG A 21 24.10 -19.04 12.31
N LEU A 22 23.31 -19.49 11.33
CA LEU A 22 21.86 -19.63 11.47
C LEU A 22 21.51 -20.50 12.68
N TRP A 23 20.54 -20.07 13.49
CA TRP A 23 20.00 -20.90 14.55
C TRP A 23 19.28 -22.13 13.96
N PRO A 24 19.28 -23.30 14.62
CA PRO A 24 18.57 -24.49 14.14
C PRO A 24 17.09 -24.23 13.83
N SER A 25 16.42 -23.41 14.65
CA SER A 25 15.03 -23.00 14.46
C SER A 25 14.80 -22.10 13.23
N VAL A 26 15.77 -21.23 12.89
CA VAL A 26 15.76 -20.43 11.66
C VAL A 26 15.87 -21.34 10.44
N VAL A 27 16.74 -22.35 10.51
CA VAL A 27 16.88 -23.35 9.45
C VAL A 27 15.58 -24.14 9.25
N GLU A 28 14.87 -24.45 10.33
CA GLU A 28 13.57 -25.15 10.28
C GLU A 28 12.48 -24.29 9.62
N GLU A 29 12.35 -23.01 10.00
CA GLU A 29 11.44 -22.06 9.36
C GLU A 29 11.74 -21.88 7.87
N LEU A 30 13.03 -21.72 7.51
CA LEU A 30 13.46 -21.59 6.11
C LEU A 30 13.15 -22.85 5.30
N ARG A 31 13.33 -24.05 5.87
CA ARG A 31 12.96 -25.31 5.22
C ARG A 31 11.45 -25.46 5.07
N CYS A 32 10.69 -25.02 6.07
CA CYS A 32 9.23 -24.98 6.00
C CYS A 32 8.78 -24.07 4.85
N PHE A 33 9.32 -22.86 4.77
CA PHE A 33 9.03 -21.93 3.68
C PHE A 33 9.44 -22.46 2.31
N ALA A 34 10.64 -23.05 2.19
CA ALA A 34 11.09 -23.69 0.96
C ALA A 34 10.13 -24.80 0.50
N GLY A 35 9.55 -25.56 1.44
CA GLY A 35 8.49 -26.54 1.16
C GLY A 35 7.15 -25.92 0.75
N LEU A 36 6.88 -24.66 1.14
CA LEU A 36 5.69 -23.91 0.77
C LEU A 36 5.82 -23.19 -0.58
N MET A 37 7.04 -22.85 -1.01
CA MET A 37 7.28 -22.12 -2.26
C MET A 37 6.63 -22.73 -3.51
N PRO A 38 6.59 -24.07 -3.71
CA PRO A 38 5.87 -24.67 -4.84
C PRO A 38 4.37 -24.34 -4.87
N PHE A 39 3.75 -24.09 -3.71
CA PHE A 39 2.35 -23.69 -3.60
C PHE A 39 2.12 -22.18 -3.82
N LEU A 40 3.19 -21.37 -3.84
CA LEU A 40 3.11 -19.93 -4.12
C LEU A 40 3.08 -19.62 -5.62
N VAL A 41 3.34 -20.61 -6.47
CA VAL A 41 3.21 -20.50 -7.92
C VAL A 41 1.96 -21.24 -8.37
N ALA A 42 0.94 -20.48 -8.80
CA ALA A 42 -0.24 -21.03 -9.45
C ALA A 42 -0.17 -20.71 -10.94
N ASP A 43 -0.03 -21.74 -11.78
CA ASP A 43 -0.22 -21.61 -13.22
C ASP A 43 -1.71 -21.79 -13.55
N TRP A 44 -2.33 -20.69 -13.97
CA TRP A 44 -3.78 -20.63 -14.24
C TRP A 44 -4.17 -21.39 -15.52
N ALA A 45 -3.20 -21.79 -16.35
CA ALA A 45 -3.45 -22.62 -17.52
C ALA A 45 -3.53 -24.12 -17.18
N ARG A 46 -3.21 -24.51 -15.93
CA ARG A 46 -3.21 -25.93 -15.55
C ARG A 46 -4.63 -26.52 -15.56
N PRO A 47 -4.82 -27.69 -16.19
CA PRO A 47 -6.11 -28.35 -16.18
C PRO A 47 -6.40 -28.95 -14.80
N TRP A 48 -7.69 -29.05 -14.46
CA TRP A 48 -8.13 -29.72 -13.23
C TRP A 48 -7.70 -31.19 -13.18
N ASN A 49 -7.41 -31.70 -11.99
CA ASN A 49 -7.13 -33.13 -11.82
C ASN A 49 -8.43 -33.96 -11.96
N ASN A 50 -8.34 -35.20 -12.45
CA ASN A 50 -9.46 -36.14 -12.44
C ASN A 50 -9.55 -36.91 -11.11
N LEU A 51 -8.53 -36.85 -10.26
CA LEU A 51 -8.55 -37.38 -8.91
C LEU A 51 -9.16 -36.35 -7.95
N VAL A 52 -10.27 -36.72 -7.33
CA VAL A 52 -10.92 -35.97 -6.24
C VAL A 52 -10.53 -36.62 -4.93
N SER A 53 -10.11 -35.82 -3.95
CA SER A 53 -9.74 -36.29 -2.61
C SER A 53 -10.65 -35.65 -1.58
N ALA A 54 -11.13 -36.45 -0.63
CA ALA A 54 -11.88 -35.99 0.53
C ALA A 54 -11.13 -36.38 1.79
N SER A 55 -10.89 -35.42 2.67
CA SER A 55 -10.22 -35.60 3.94
C SER A 55 -11.15 -35.19 5.06
N ASP A 56 -11.15 -35.96 6.14
CA ASP A 56 -11.89 -35.66 7.35
C ASP A 56 -11.05 -35.95 8.58
N ALA A 57 -11.29 -35.21 9.65
CA ALA A 57 -10.58 -35.31 10.91
C ALA A 57 -11.58 -35.34 12.08
N SER A 58 -11.22 -36.09 13.09
CA SER A 58 -11.80 -36.03 14.43
C SER A 58 -10.69 -35.78 15.44
N GLU A 59 -11.07 -35.54 16.69
CA GLU A 59 -10.11 -35.38 17.79
C GLU A 59 -9.27 -36.65 18.03
N VAL A 60 -9.80 -37.83 17.65
CA VAL A 60 -9.16 -39.13 17.90
C VAL A 60 -8.45 -39.72 16.68
N GLY A 61 -8.85 -39.35 15.46
CA GLY A 61 -8.29 -39.91 14.25
C GLY A 61 -8.65 -39.17 12.98
N TYR A 62 -8.21 -39.69 11.84
CA TYR A 62 -8.37 -39.07 10.54
C TYR A 62 -8.61 -40.08 9.42
N GLY A 63 -9.22 -39.60 8.34
CA GLY A 63 -9.46 -40.37 7.12
C GLY A 63 -9.25 -39.54 5.85
N VAL A 64 -8.72 -40.19 4.82
CA VAL A 64 -8.63 -39.66 3.45
C VAL A 64 -9.19 -40.71 2.50
N SER A 65 -10.15 -40.32 1.68
CA SER A 65 -10.69 -41.12 0.59
C SER A 65 -10.48 -40.41 -0.74
N ALA A 66 -10.49 -41.16 -1.84
CA ALA A 66 -10.36 -40.57 -3.16
C ALA A 66 -11.26 -41.26 -4.18
N ALA A 67 -11.74 -40.48 -5.14
CA ALA A 67 -12.55 -40.91 -6.28
C ALA A 67 -11.97 -40.37 -7.59
N LYS A 68 -12.27 -41.02 -8.72
CA LYS A 68 -11.94 -40.51 -10.05
C LYS A 68 -13.18 -39.97 -10.73
N TRP A 69 -13.17 -38.69 -11.06
CA TRP A 69 -14.29 -38.01 -11.72
C TRP A 69 -13.85 -37.49 -13.09
N PRO A 70 -14.77 -37.35 -14.07
CA PRO A 70 -14.47 -36.66 -15.31
C PRO A 70 -13.97 -35.23 -15.04
N ARG A 71 -12.87 -34.83 -15.69
CA ARG A 71 -12.22 -33.52 -15.50
C ARG A 71 -13.19 -32.34 -15.63
N ALA A 72 -14.14 -32.41 -16.57
CA ALA A 72 -15.18 -31.39 -16.74
C ALA A 72 -16.09 -31.24 -15.50
N LYS A 73 -16.44 -32.36 -14.84
CA LYS A 73 -17.24 -32.35 -13.61
C LYS A 73 -16.46 -31.80 -12.42
N VAL A 74 -15.18 -32.19 -12.29
CA VAL A 74 -14.29 -31.62 -11.26
C VAL A 74 -14.16 -30.11 -11.44
N ALA A 75 -13.96 -29.65 -12.68
CA ALA A 75 -13.88 -28.23 -12.98
C ALA A 75 -15.19 -27.47 -12.75
N ALA A 76 -16.34 -28.10 -12.98
CA ALA A 76 -17.65 -27.50 -12.69
C ALA A 76 -17.85 -27.31 -11.19
N VAL A 77 -17.57 -28.34 -10.38
CA VAL A 77 -17.73 -28.29 -8.91
C VAL A 77 -16.66 -27.41 -8.26
N GLY A 78 -15.39 -27.57 -8.62
CA GLY A 78 -14.27 -26.87 -7.99
C GLY A 78 -14.20 -25.37 -8.28
N ARG A 79 -14.91 -24.87 -9.31
CA ARG A 79 -15.05 -23.43 -9.56
C ARG A 79 -16.09 -22.77 -8.65
N VAL A 80 -16.99 -23.55 -8.06
CA VAL A 80 -18.00 -23.06 -7.14
C VAL A 80 -17.34 -22.82 -5.79
N LEU A 81 -17.44 -21.59 -5.32
CA LEU A 81 -16.84 -21.18 -4.07
C LEU A 81 -17.81 -21.48 -2.94
N GLU A 82 -17.52 -22.47 -2.09
CA GLU A 82 -18.43 -22.92 -1.04
C GLU A 82 -18.93 -21.78 -0.13
N ARG A 83 -18.09 -20.77 0.12
CA ARG A 83 -18.48 -19.60 0.92
C ARG A 83 -19.62 -18.78 0.30
N SER A 84 -19.88 -18.90 -1.00
CA SER A 84 -21.00 -18.20 -1.67
C SER A 84 -22.34 -18.90 -1.45
N ARG A 85 -22.35 -20.13 -0.91
CA ARG A 85 -23.57 -20.82 -0.45
C ARG A 85 -24.33 -19.99 0.58
N PHE A 86 -23.61 -19.25 1.40
CA PHE A 86 -24.16 -18.46 2.50
C PHE A 86 -24.13 -16.97 2.17
N ARG A 87 -25.27 -16.30 2.28
CA ARG A 87 -25.40 -14.85 2.14
C ARG A 87 -25.86 -14.25 3.46
N ARG A 88 -25.25 -13.15 3.87
CA ARG A 88 -25.64 -12.48 5.11
C ARG A 88 -26.64 -11.38 4.82
N THR A 89 -27.86 -11.46 5.35
CA THR A 89 -28.94 -10.50 5.07
C THR A 89 -28.94 -9.27 5.98
N LEU A 90 -28.29 -9.35 7.15
CA LEU A 90 -28.22 -8.23 8.10
C LEU A 90 -26.80 -7.77 8.39
N GLY A 91 -26.56 -6.47 8.18
CA GLY A 91 -25.30 -5.79 8.47
C GLY A 91 -25.11 -5.52 9.97
N HIS A 92 -24.83 -6.55 10.75
CA HIS A 92 -24.50 -6.39 12.17
C HIS A 92 -23.08 -5.86 12.37
N SER A 93 -22.85 -5.21 13.51
CA SER A 93 -21.51 -4.76 13.87
C SER A 93 -20.56 -5.97 14.03
N ALA A 94 -19.29 -5.85 13.64
CA ALA A 94 -18.33 -6.95 13.73
C ALA A 94 -18.21 -7.55 15.15
N ARG A 95 -18.50 -6.75 16.19
CA ARG A 95 -18.51 -7.18 17.60
C ARG A 95 -19.67 -8.11 17.93
N GLU A 96 -20.86 -7.77 17.45
CA GLU A 96 -22.08 -8.57 17.60
C GLU A 96 -21.90 -9.90 16.88
N SER A 97 -21.35 -9.88 15.67
CA SER A 97 -21.01 -11.10 14.92
C SER A 97 -20.00 -12.00 15.65
N ALA A 98 -19.04 -11.43 16.38
CA ALA A 98 -18.03 -12.18 17.11
C ALA A 98 -18.59 -12.79 18.40
N LEU A 99 -19.47 -12.05 19.10
CA LEU A 99 -20.11 -12.52 20.33
C LEU A 99 -21.17 -13.58 20.05
N THR A 100 -22.00 -13.41 19.01
CA THR A 100 -22.95 -14.44 18.56
C THR A 100 -22.24 -15.71 18.09
N ALA A 101 -21.14 -15.58 17.33
CA ALA A 101 -20.34 -16.74 16.90
C ALA A 101 -19.64 -17.45 18.07
N ALA A 102 -19.39 -16.75 19.18
CA ALA A 102 -18.86 -17.31 20.42
C ALA A 102 -19.95 -17.89 21.34
N GLY A 103 -21.21 -17.97 20.87
CA GLY A 103 -22.32 -18.55 21.61
C GLY A 103 -22.96 -17.58 22.61
N PHE A 104 -22.81 -16.27 22.45
CA PHE A 104 -23.46 -15.28 23.31
C PHE A 104 -24.65 -14.61 22.62
N GLU A 105 -25.78 -14.54 23.31
CA GLU A 105 -26.99 -13.82 22.90
C GLU A 105 -27.17 -12.59 23.79
N ARG A 106 -27.66 -11.49 23.21
CA ARG A 106 -27.88 -10.24 23.93
C ARG A 106 -29.32 -10.21 24.40
N ASP A 107 -29.50 -10.20 25.71
CA ASP A 107 -30.80 -10.08 26.34
C ASP A 107 -31.37 -8.67 26.07
N GLU A 108 -32.54 -8.59 25.44
CA GLU A 108 -33.11 -7.31 24.97
C GLU A 108 -33.55 -6.40 26.12
N ASP A 109 -33.86 -6.97 27.29
CA ASP A 109 -34.35 -6.22 28.45
C ASP A 109 -33.20 -5.74 29.36
N SER A 110 -32.15 -6.56 29.54
CA SER A 110 -31.02 -6.24 30.42
C SER A 110 -29.80 -5.69 29.69
N ASN A 111 -29.75 -5.83 28.37
CA ASN A 111 -28.65 -5.41 27.51
C ASN A 111 -27.31 -6.15 27.77
N GLU A 112 -27.36 -7.26 28.50
CA GLU A 112 -26.22 -8.11 28.86
C GLU A 112 -26.07 -9.33 27.92
N TRP A 113 -24.87 -9.91 27.86
CA TRP A 113 -24.55 -11.04 26.98
C TRP A 113 -24.58 -12.36 27.78
N LYS A 114 -25.42 -13.31 27.37
CA LYS A 114 -25.60 -14.62 28.03
C LYS A 114 -25.23 -15.78 27.09
N VAL A 115 -24.73 -16.90 27.63
CA VAL A 115 -24.29 -18.08 26.85
C VAL A 115 -25.50 -18.90 26.38
N ARG A 116 -25.48 -19.33 25.12
CA ARG A 116 -26.60 -19.97 24.41
C ARG A 116 -26.51 -21.50 24.42
N SER A 117 -27.67 -22.18 24.50
CA SER A 117 -27.81 -23.62 24.25
C SER A 117 -28.87 -23.87 23.16
N ALA A 118 -28.48 -24.05 21.89
CA ALA A 118 -29.39 -24.49 20.83
C ALA A 118 -28.65 -25.11 19.62
N ALA A 119 -29.36 -25.98 18.88
CA ALA A 119 -28.85 -26.84 17.82
C ALA A 119 -28.59 -26.14 16.47
N ALA A 120 -27.67 -26.69 15.68
CA ALA A 120 -26.92 -26.04 14.60
C ALA A 120 -27.72 -25.50 13.38
N LYS A 121 -28.99 -25.90 13.18
CA LYS A 121 -29.75 -25.53 11.97
C LYS A 121 -30.47 -24.19 12.12
N ASP A 122 -30.96 -23.87 13.33
CA ASP A 122 -31.63 -22.61 13.62
C ASP A 122 -30.62 -21.46 13.81
N ALA A 123 -29.39 -21.80 14.19
CA ALA A 123 -28.30 -20.86 14.42
C ALA A 123 -27.86 -20.06 13.16
N LEU A 124 -28.02 -20.60 11.95
CA LEU A 124 -27.64 -19.90 10.70
C LEU A 124 -28.61 -18.76 10.39
N LEU A 125 -29.91 -19.03 10.46
CA LEU A 125 -30.96 -18.03 10.20
C LEU A 125 -30.95 -16.93 11.28
N GLU A 126 -30.78 -17.32 12.55
CA GLU A 126 -30.70 -16.38 13.67
C GLU A 126 -29.41 -15.53 13.66
N ALA A 127 -28.30 -16.05 13.13
CA ALA A 127 -27.07 -15.28 12.91
C ALA A 127 -27.13 -14.35 11.67
N GLY A 128 -28.29 -14.29 11.00
CA GLY A 128 -28.53 -13.46 9.83
C GLY A 128 -27.89 -14.00 8.55
N TRP A 129 -27.68 -15.32 8.46
CA TRP A 129 -27.18 -16.00 7.27
C TRP A 129 -28.29 -16.81 6.60
N GLU A 130 -28.48 -16.56 5.32
CA GLU A 130 -29.40 -17.27 4.44
C GLU A 130 -28.61 -18.15 3.46
N LEU A 131 -29.18 -19.31 3.17
CA LEU A 131 -28.71 -20.19 2.10
C LEU A 131 -29.13 -19.59 0.76
N GLN A 132 -28.20 -19.51 -0.19
CA GLN A 132 -28.53 -19.14 -1.57
C GLN A 132 -29.38 -20.26 -2.19
N PRO A 133 -30.64 -20.01 -2.58
CA PRO A 133 -31.54 -21.07 -3.09
C PRO A 133 -30.99 -21.75 -4.35
N ASP A 134 -30.33 -20.96 -5.21
CA ASP A 134 -29.79 -21.42 -6.49
C ASP A 134 -28.33 -21.86 -6.39
N PHE A 135 -27.86 -22.28 -5.20
CA PHE A 135 -26.49 -22.75 -5.04
C PHE A 135 -26.30 -24.09 -5.80
N PRO A 136 -25.34 -24.17 -6.73
CA PRO A 136 -25.10 -25.40 -7.49
C PRO A 136 -24.43 -26.46 -6.59
N GLU A 137 -25.21 -27.43 -6.13
CA GLU A 137 -24.74 -28.52 -5.29
C GLU A 137 -23.80 -29.49 -6.03
N VAL A 138 -22.99 -30.21 -5.23
CA VAL A 138 -22.21 -31.33 -5.74
C VAL A 138 -23.18 -32.41 -6.26
N PRO A 139 -23.09 -32.83 -7.55
CA PRO A 139 -24.03 -33.79 -8.10
C PRO A 139 -24.01 -35.12 -7.34
N ALA A 140 -25.19 -35.60 -6.89
CA ALA A 140 -25.33 -36.83 -6.11
C ALA A 140 -24.68 -38.06 -6.76
N ALA A 141 -24.66 -38.12 -8.10
CA ALA A 141 -23.99 -39.18 -8.84
C ALA A 141 -22.47 -39.30 -8.53
N GLY A 142 -21.80 -38.21 -8.16
CA GLY A 142 -20.39 -38.20 -7.76
C GLY A 142 -20.16 -38.62 -6.30
N LEU A 143 -21.20 -38.59 -5.46
CA LEU A 143 -21.14 -38.91 -4.03
C LEU A 143 -21.45 -40.39 -3.74
N ARG A 144 -21.70 -41.19 -4.78
CA ARG A 144 -21.96 -42.63 -4.68
C ARG A 144 -20.79 -43.36 -4.04
N ARG A 145 -21.06 -44.13 -2.98
CA ARG A 145 -20.05 -44.83 -2.17
C ARG A 145 -19.09 -45.67 -3.01
N GLU A 146 -19.58 -46.31 -4.05
CA GLU A 146 -18.83 -47.23 -4.92
C GLU A 146 -17.69 -46.51 -5.67
N LEU A 147 -17.78 -45.18 -5.83
CA LEU A 147 -16.75 -44.37 -6.49
C LEU A 147 -15.58 -44.02 -5.55
N TRP A 148 -15.77 -44.12 -4.24
CA TRP A 148 -14.82 -43.65 -3.24
C TRP A 148 -14.04 -44.79 -2.61
N GLN A 149 -12.71 -44.66 -2.61
CA GLN A 149 -11.81 -45.64 -2.03
C GLN A 149 -11.06 -45.02 -0.85
N PRO A 150 -11.09 -45.63 0.35
CA PRO A 150 -10.22 -45.24 1.46
C PRO A 150 -8.76 -45.31 1.03
N ARG A 151 -7.98 -44.30 1.37
CA ARG A 151 -6.57 -44.18 0.99
C ARG A 151 -5.63 -44.16 2.18
N ILE A 152 -5.98 -43.40 3.22
CA ILE A 152 -5.18 -43.27 4.43
C ILE A 152 -6.15 -43.08 5.59
N TRP A 153 -5.93 -43.76 6.71
CA TRP A 153 -6.62 -43.49 7.96
C TRP A 153 -5.71 -43.84 9.14
N GLY A 154 -6.03 -43.33 10.33
CA GLY A 154 -5.30 -43.67 11.54
C GLY A 154 -5.70 -42.81 12.73
N ALA A 155 -5.14 -43.13 13.89
CA ALA A 155 -5.29 -42.34 15.11
C ALA A 155 -4.26 -41.20 15.17
N TRP A 156 -4.59 -40.15 15.92
CA TRP A 156 -3.64 -39.09 16.25
C TRP A 156 -2.79 -39.48 17.45
N ASN A 157 -1.50 -39.22 17.38
CA ASN A 157 -0.59 -39.31 18.53
C ASN A 157 -0.35 -37.92 19.16
N ARG A 158 -1.34 -37.02 19.05
CA ARG A 158 -1.25 -35.62 19.46
C ARG A 158 -2.64 -35.09 19.81
N THR A 159 -2.68 -34.13 20.74
CA THR A 159 -3.92 -33.46 21.16
C THR A 159 -3.86 -32.01 20.67
N GLU A 160 -4.71 -31.65 19.71
CA GLU A 160 -4.78 -30.33 19.10
C GLU A 160 -6.24 -29.97 18.78
N GLY A 161 -6.54 -28.70 18.53
CA GLY A 161 -7.89 -28.26 18.17
C GLY A 161 -8.34 -28.82 16.80
N ILE A 162 -9.65 -29.06 16.65
CA ILE A 162 -10.24 -29.72 15.47
C ILE A 162 -9.85 -29.05 14.14
N LEU A 163 -9.83 -27.71 14.06
CA LEU A 163 -9.42 -26.97 12.86
C LEU A 163 -7.96 -27.24 12.46
N THR A 164 -7.07 -27.38 13.45
CA THR A 164 -5.67 -27.73 13.22
C THR A 164 -5.56 -29.17 12.72
N LEU A 165 -6.33 -30.08 13.30
CA LEU A 165 -6.37 -31.48 12.88
C LEU A 165 -6.89 -31.61 11.44
N GLU A 166 -7.99 -30.93 11.08
CA GLU A 166 -8.51 -30.87 9.72
C GLU A 166 -7.46 -30.37 8.71
N ALA A 167 -6.77 -29.28 9.03
CA ALA A 167 -5.69 -28.75 8.20
C ALA A 167 -4.55 -29.79 8.03
N ARG A 168 -4.21 -30.53 9.08
CA ARG A 168 -3.20 -31.59 9.01
C ARG A 168 -3.63 -32.76 8.12
N VAL A 169 -4.89 -33.18 8.17
CA VAL A 169 -5.39 -34.25 7.27
C VAL A 169 -5.42 -33.78 5.83
N LEU A 170 -5.80 -32.52 5.58
CA LEU A 170 -5.73 -31.93 4.25
C LEU A 170 -4.31 -31.98 3.69
N VAL A 171 -3.29 -31.62 4.48
CA VAL A 171 -1.88 -31.73 4.06
C VAL A 171 -1.48 -33.19 3.81
N LYS A 172 -1.90 -34.14 4.65
CA LYS A 172 -1.67 -35.58 4.41
C LYS A 172 -2.28 -36.04 3.08
N SER A 173 -3.50 -35.58 2.77
CA SER A 173 -4.20 -35.84 1.51
C SER A 173 -3.42 -35.28 0.31
N LEU A 174 -3.03 -34.01 0.36
CA LEU A 174 -2.27 -33.35 -0.72
C LEU A 174 -0.88 -33.97 -0.93
N ARG A 175 -0.15 -34.30 0.14
CA ARG A 175 1.15 -34.99 0.06
C ARG A 175 1.01 -36.32 -0.68
N ARG A 176 -0.05 -37.08 -0.41
CA ARG A 176 -0.32 -38.34 -1.10
C ARG A 176 -0.60 -38.13 -2.59
N VAL A 177 -1.35 -37.08 -2.94
CA VAL A 177 -1.61 -36.74 -4.36
C VAL A 177 -0.31 -36.36 -5.06
N ALA A 178 0.52 -35.52 -4.43
CA ALA A 178 1.80 -35.07 -4.97
C ALA A 178 2.76 -36.23 -5.27
N LEU A 179 2.78 -37.27 -4.43
CA LEU A 179 3.63 -38.46 -4.60
C LEU A 179 3.07 -39.51 -5.58
N SER A 180 1.93 -39.24 -6.22
CA SER A 180 1.28 -40.16 -7.16
C SER A 180 1.46 -39.71 -8.61
N VAL A 181 1.00 -40.52 -9.57
CA VAL A 181 0.94 -40.13 -10.99
C VAL A 181 0.18 -38.82 -11.23
N PHE A 182 -0.74 -38.47 -10.32
CA PHE A 182 -1.54 -37.26 -10.36
C PHE A 182 -0.79 -35.99 -9.89
N GLY A 183 0.39 -36.15 -9.30
CA GLY A 183 1.26 -35.06 -8.85
C GLY A 183 2.42 -34.73 -9.78
N ARG A 184 2.64 -35.54 -10.84
CA ARG A 184 3.81 -35.40 -11.75
C ARG A 184 3.82 -34.08 -12.54
N ASP A 185 2.66 -33.44 -12.72
CA ASP A 185 2.52 -32.14 -13.38
C ASP A 185 2.41 -30.97 -12.38
N ALA A 186 2.60 -31.23 -11.08
CA ALA A 186 2.56 -30.19 -10.05
C ALA A 186 3.85 -29.34 -10.04
N GLU A 187 4.98 -29.87 -10.50
CA GLU A 187 6.25 -29.13 -10.55
C GLU A 187 6.44 -28.37 -11.88
N PRO A 188 6.85 -27.09 -11.86
CA PRO A 188 7.46 -26.47 -13.03
C PRO A 188 8.78 -27.19 -13.31
N LYS A 189 8.93 -27.80 -14.51
CA LYS A 189 10.21 -28.37 -14.95
C LYS A 189 11.29 -27.28 -14.99
N ARG A 190 12.13 -27.19 -13.96
CA ARG A 190 13.50 -26.60 -14.03
C ARG A 190 14.38 -27.02 -12.85
N HIS A 191 15.37 -27.85 -13.18
CA HIS A 191 16.73 -27.92 -12.64
C HIS A 191 16.90 -28.13 -11.13
N LEU A 192 16.67 -29.36 -10.67
CA LEU A 192 17.48 -29.93 -9.59
C LEU A 192 18.44 -30.96 -10.19
N SER A 193 19.71 -30.72 -9.94
CA SER A 193 20.86 -31.49 -10.42
C SER A 193 20.73 -32.98 -10.11
N LYS A 194 21.28 -33.78 -11.03
CA LYS A 194 21.53 -35.21 -10.86
C LYS A 194 22.21 -35.47 -9.51
N GLN A 195 21.58 -36.22 -8.61
CA GLN A 195 22.30 -36.88 -7.53
C GLN A 195 23.05 -38.09 -8.12
N PRO A 196 24.33 -38.33 -7.76
CA PRO A 196 25.00 -39.57 -8.09
C PRO A 196 24.54 -40.69 -7.12
N PRO A 197 24.72 -41.98 -7.48
CA PRO A 197 24.13 -43.09 -6.76
C PRO A 197 24.88 -43.41 -5.47
N LYS A 198 24.12 -44.01 -4.54
CA LYS A 198 24.54 -44.52 -3.23
C LYS A 198 25.74 -45.47 -3.33
N HIS A 199 26.76 -45.27 -2.50
CA HIS A 199 27.66 -46.32 -2.06
C HIS A 199 27.58 -46.52 -0.53
N ARG A 200 27.69 -47.80 -0.15
CA ARG A 200 27.55 -48.44 1.17
C ARG A 200 28.82 -48.29 2.02
N GLY A 201 28.65 -48.42 3.34
CA GLY A 201 29.69 -48.67 4.36
C GLY A 201 30.34 -47.38 4.85
N GLY A 202 30.59 -47.12 6.13
CA GLY A 202 30.69 -47.93 7.34
C GLY A 202 31.75 -47.25 8.23
N MET A 203 31.53 -47.20 9.55
CA MET A 203 32.46 -46.77 10.62
C MET A 203 32.94 -45.29 10.59
N ALA A 204 32.56 -44.43 11.54
CA ALA A 204 33.00 -44.36 12.94
C ALA A 204 34.43 -43.81 13.11
N VAL A 205 34.52 -42.75 13.94
CA VAL A 205 35.52 -42.58 15.02
C VAL A 205 36.78 -41.71 14.73
N LEU A 206 36.80 -40.58 15.45
CA LEU A 206 37.90 -39.93 16.20
C LEU A 206 38.56 -38.62 15.71
N CYS A 207 38.47 -37.69 16.67
CA CYS A 207 39.48 -36.80 17.23
C CYS A 207 39.85 -35.48 16.56
N GLU A 208 39.86 -34.49 17.46
CA GLU A 208 40.15 -33.07 17.37
C GLU A 208 41.67 -32.78 17.22
N PRO A 209 42.20 -31.60 17.61
CA PRO A 209 42.71 -30.61 16.67
C PRO A 209 44.23 -30.39 16.84
N ALA A 210 44.88 -29.70 15.89
CA ALA A 210 46.20 -29.13 16.16
C ALA A 210 46.42 -27.86 15.34
N ALA A 211 46.79 -26.81 16.06
CA ALA A 211 47.19 -25.49 15.57
C ALA A 211 48.70 -25.49 15.22
N PRO A 212 49.35 -24.32 15.03
CA PRO A 212 49.91 -23.90 13.74
C PRO A 212 51.45 -23.98 13.70
N ALA A 213 52.04 -23.97 12.50
CA ALA A 213 53.49 -23.81 12.33
C ALA A 213 53.80 -22.76 11.26
N GLN A 214 54.63 -21.79 11.66
CA GLN A 214 55.28 -20.77 10.84
C GLN A 214 56.61 -21.34 10.32
N HIS A 215 56.94 -21.14 9.04
CA HIS A 215 58.23 -20.56 8.62
C HIS A 215 58.31 -20.37 7.09
N GLU A 216 58.60 -19.12 6.74
CA GLU A 216 59.47 -18.58 5.67
C GLU A 216 59.95 -19.45 4.50
N GLY A 217 59.85 -18.91 3.28
CA GLY A 217 60.78 -19.23 2.21
C GLY A 217 60.34 -18.99 0.76
N LYS A 218 60.75 -17.83 0.23
CA LYS A 218 61.18 -17.55 -1.16
C LYS A 218 60.16 -17.33 -2.29
N GLU A 219 60.48 -16.27 -3.03
CA GLU A 219 59.87 -15.71 -4.24
C GLU A 219 59.70 -16.73 -5.37
N SER A 220 58.56 -16.67 -6.06
CA SER A 220 58.51 -16.70 -7.53
C SER A 220 57.15 -16.19 -8.01
N THR A 221 57.23 -15.38 -9.06
CA THR A 221 56.16 -14.66 -9.75
C THR A 221 55.06 -15.57 -10.30
N SER A 222 53.79 -15.29 -10.00
CA SER A 222 52.70 -15.44 -10.97
C SER A 222 51.49 -14.57 -10.60
N SER A 223 50.94 -13.94 -11.62
CA SER A 223 49.78 -13.06 -11.61
C SER A 223 48.49 -13.79 -11.20
N GLY A 224 47.81 -13.29 -10.17
CA GLY A 224 46.47 -13.71 -9.78
C GLY A 224 45.71 -12.50 -9.21
N SER A 225 44.56 -12.20 -9.81
CA SER A 225 43.71 -11.04 -9.53
C SER A 225 43.06 -11.09 -8.14
N ASP A 226 43.41 -10.17 -7.25
CA ASP A 226 42.71 -9.91 -5.99
C ASP A 226 41.48 -9.02 -6.22
N SER A 227 40.30 -9.65 -6.39
CA SER A 227 38.99 -8.96 -6.36
C SER A 227 38.33 -8.98 -4.98
N SER A 228 39.01 -9.50 -3.94
CA SER A 228 38.47 -9.66 -2.58
C SER A 228 38.69 -8.42 -1.69
N GLY A 229 39.79 -7.68 -1.91
CA GLY A 229 40.13 -6.47 -1.15
C GLY A 229 39.24 -5.26 -1.45
N SER A 230 38.70 -5.18 -2.68
CA SER A 230 37.85 -4.04 -3.08
C SER A 230 36.46 -4.10 -2.46
N GLU A 231 35.86 -5.27 -2.31
CA GLU A 231 34.52 -5.41 -1.72
C GLU A 231 34.51 -5.14 -0.21
N ALA A 232 35.53 -5.63 0.52
CA ALA A 232 35.69 -5.35 1.94
C ALA A 232 35.97 -3.86 2.21
N ALA A 233 36.79 -3.22 1.37
CA ALA A 233 37.06 -1.78 1.46
C ALA A 233 35.84 -0.92 1.10
N LEU A 234 35.04 -1.34 0.12
CA LEU A 234 33.75 -0.70 -0.21
C LEU A 234 32.72 -0.88 0.91
N GLY A 235 32.68 -2.05 1.54
CA GLY A 235 31.85 -2.35 2.71
C GLY A 235 32.19 -1.47 3.90
N ALA A 236 33.46 -1.42 4.29
CA ALA A 236 33.95 -0.59 5.40
C ALA A 236 33.74 0.91 5.14
N ARG A 237 33.90 1.35 3.88
CA ARG A 237 33.65 2.75 3.47
C ARG A 237 32.16 3.09 3.53
N LYS A 238 31.27 2.19 3.10
CA LYS A 238 29.80 2.33 3.26
C LYS A 238 29.42 2.39 4.74
N GLU A 239 30.01 1.55 5.57
CA GLU A 239 29.73 1.49 7.02
C GLU A 239 30.21 2.75 7.75
N GLN A 240 31.40 3.26 7.43
CA GLN A 240 31.89 4.54 7.96
C GLN A 240 31.03 5.73 7.51
N VAL A 241 30.55 5.71 6.27
CA VAL A 241 29.62 6.71 5.75
C VAL A 241 28.28 6.66 6.49
N LEU A 242 27.71 5.47 6.73
CA LEU A 242 26.50 5.25 7.54
C LEU A 242 26.67 5.71 9.00
N LYS A 243 27.81 5.41 9.65
CA LYS A 243 28.11 5.88 11.01
C LYS A 243 28.26 7.41 11.08
N LYS A 244 28.97 8.03 10.12
CA LYS A 244 29.03 9.49 9.98
C LYS A 244 27.66 10.12 9.71
N ARG A 245 26.81 9.47 8.90
CA ARG A 245 25.43 9.91 8.59
C ARG A 245 24.52 9.87 9.81
N THR A 246 24.57 8.78 10.59
CA THR A 246 23.81 8.64 11.83
C THR A 246 24.23 9.72 12.83
N LYS A 247 25.54 9.98 12.95
CA LYS A 247 26.09 11.05 13.78
C LYS A 247 25.66 12.44 13.31
N HIS A 248 25.67 12.73 12.00
CA HIS A 248 25.23 14.03 11.47
C HIS A 248 23.72 14.26 11.65
N ARG A 249 22.92 13.18 11.50
CA ARG A 249 21.48 13.17 11.79
C ARG A 249 21.22 13.42 13.27
N LEU A 250 21.98 12.75 14.15
CA LEU A 250 21.93 12.97 15.60
C LEU A 250 22.31 14.40 15.95
N VAL A 251 23.38 14.96 15.37
CA VAL A 251 23.82 16.35 15.58
C VAL A 251 22.75 17.36 15.16
N LYS A 252 22.08 17.16 14.02
CA LYS A 252 20.94 18.02 13.60
C LYS A 252 19.76 17.93 14.56
N TYR A 253 19.47 16.75 15.11
CA TYR A 253 18.39 16.59 16.10
C TYR A 253 18.79 17.09 17.48
N LEU A 254 20.06 16.95 17.89
CA LEU A 254 20.62 17.48 19.13
C LEU A 254 20.63 19.02 19.12
N ALA A 255 21.06 19.65 18.02
CA ALA A 255 20.96 21.10 17.85
C ALA A 255 19.50 21.61 17.88
N ARG A 256 18.53 20.74 17.53
CA ARG A 256 17.10 21.04 17.67
C ARG A 256 16.58 20.79 19.09
N MET A 257 17.18 19.86 19.84
CA MET A 257 16.89 19.61 21.25
C MET A 257 17.40 20.76 22.14
N GLU A 258 18.57 21.32 21.85
CA GLU A 258 19.17 22.43 22.62
C GLU A 258 18.36 23.74 22.54
N GLY A 259 17.46 23.89 21.56
CA GLY A 259 16.62 25.08 21.37
C GLY A 259 15.13 24.90 21.72
N GLN A 260 14.69 23.70 22.12
CA GLN A 260 13.29 23.44 22.48
C GLN A 260 13.24 23.06 23.95
N ALA A 261 12.88 24.02 24.81
CA ALA A 261 12.48 23.72 26.18
C ALA A 261 11.37 22.66 26.17
N GLU A 262 11.30 21.83 27.22
CA GLU A 262 10.22 20.87 27.46
C GLU A 262 8.88 21.58 27.75
N GLU A 263 8.43 22.45 26.82
CA GLU A 263 7.34 23.41 27.01
C GLU A 263 5.96 22.76 27.26
N ASP A 264 5.81 21.45 27.02
CA ASP A 264 4.54 20.73 27.11
C ASP A 264 4.60 19.43 27.93
N GLY A 265 5.72 19.12 28.58
CA GLY A 265 5.93 17.84 29.31
C GLY A 265 6.00 16.60 28.40
N LEU A 266 6.13 16.79 27.08
CA LEU A 266 6.31 15.74 26.08
C LEU A 266 7.79 15.55 25.75
N THR A 267 8.23 14.30 25.66
CA THR A 267 9.59 13.96 25.21
C THR A 267 9.83 14.36 23.76
N PHE A 268 11.09 14.50 23.36
CA PHE A 268 11.47 14.81 21.99
C PHE A 268 10.82 13.87 20.93
N LEU A 269 10.74 12.57 21.21
CA LEU A 269 10.15 11.60 20.28
C LEU A 269 8.63 11.74 20.17
N GLU A 270 7.95 12.04 21.28
CA GLU A 270 6.53 12.38 21.28
C GLU A 270 6.28 13.66 20.50
N GLN A 271 7.16 14.66 20.66
CA GLN A 271 7.09 15.88 19.87
C GLN A 271 7.38 15.64 18.38
N ALA A 272 8.20 14.65 18.02
CA ALA A 272 8.50 14.32 16.63
C ALA A 272 7.37 13.54 15.93
N ALA A 273 6.42 12.96 16.68
CA ALA A 273 5.33 12.16 16.13
C ALA A 273 4.41 12.98 15.20
N ILE A 274 4.34 14.30 15.38
CA ILE A 274 3.50 15.20 14.61
C ILE A 274 4.33 16.41 14.13
N GLY A 275 4.22 16.71 12.84
CA GLY A 275 4.87 17.90 12.27
C GLY A 275 4.32 19.21 12.83
N LEU A 276 5.18 20.23 12.97
CA LEU A 276 4.86 21.52 13.60
C LEU A 276 3.57 22.18 13.08
N LYS A 277 3.35 22.20 11.76
CA LYS A 277 2.13 22.78 11.15
C LYS A 277 0.86 22.02 11.56
N VAL A 278 0.96 20.69 11.71
CA VAL A 278 -0.16 19.87 12.15
C VAL A 278 -0.44 20.13 13.63
N ARG A 279 0.60 20.26 14.46
CA ARG A 279 0.45 20.64 15.88
C ARG A 279 -0.27 21.98 16.03
N GLN A 280 0.18 23.02 15.33
CA GLN A 280 -0.50 24.33 15.36
C GLN A 280 -1.99 24.24 14.98
N GLN A 281 -2.31 23.43 13.97
CA GLN A 281 -3.70 23.20 13.57
C GLN A 281 -4.48 22.42 14.64
N TYR A 282 -3.86 21.41 15.27
CA TYR A 282 -4.46 20.64 16.35
C TYR A 282 -4.75 21.51 17.56
N THR A 283 -3.80 22.34 17.98
CA THR A 283 -3.99 23.31 19.07
C THR A 283 -5.18 24.22 18.77
N LYS A 284 -5.27 24.77 17.54
CA LYS A 284 -6.39 25.63 17.15
C LYS A 284 -7.75 24.91 17.16
N ASP A 285 -7.83 23.74 16.53
CA ASP A 285 -9.08 22.97 16.45
C ASP A 285 -9.52 22.47 17.85
N LEU A 286 -8.57 22.09 18.70
CA LEU A 286 -8.83 21.66 20.06
C LEU A 286 -9.27 22.81 20.95
N GLN A 287 -8.61 23.97 20.87
CA GLN A 287 -9.01 25.16 21.62
C GLN A 287 -10.43 25.59 21.25
N ALA A 288 -10.79 25.58 19.96
CA ALA A 288 -12.14 25.89 19.52
C ALA A 288 -13.21 24.97 20.14
N PHE A 289 -12.89 23.68 20.32
CA PHE A 289 -13.75 22.73 21.04
C PHE A 289 -13.82 23.05 22.54
N LEU A 290 -12.69 23.32 23.19
CA LEU A 290 -12.63 23.62 24.62
C LEU A 290 -13.38 24.91 24.97
N ASP A 291 -13.26 25.93 24.13
CA ASP A 291 -13.98 27.20 24.27
C ASP A 291 -15.50 26.98 24.12
N ASP A 292 -15.91 26.12 23.19
CA ASP A 292 -17.32 25.77 23.01
C ASP A 292 -17.88 24.98 24.20
N ALA A 293 -17.13 23.99 24.69
CA ALA A 293 -17.49 23.22 25.87
C ALA A 293 -17.64 24.13 27.10
N THR A 294 -16.70 25.07 27.28
CA THR A 294 -16.74 26.06 28.37
C THR A 294 -17.96 26.97 28.24
N ARG A 295 -18.22 27.52 27.05
CA ARG A 295 -19.38 28.38 26.78
C ARG A 295 -20.71 27.65 26.99
N ALA A 296 -20.78 26.38 26.60
CA ALA A 296 -21.93 25.52 26.79
C ALA A 296 -22.03 24.93 28.21
N ARG A 297 -21.11 25.29 29.12
CA ARG A 297 -21.01 24.79 30.50
C ARG A 297 -21.01 23.26 30.59
N LEU A 298 -20.26 22.62 29.68
CA LEU A 298 -20.12 21.18 29.60
C LEU A 298 -18.84 20.75 30.33
N PRO A 299 -18.93 20.04 31.48
CA PRO A 299 -17.75 19.54 32.16
C PRO A 299 -17.03 18.48 31.32
N LEU A 300 -15.71 18.36 31.49
CA LEU A 300 -14.86 17.37 30.81
C LEU A 300 -14.15 16.43 31.81
N VAL A 301 -14.75 16.23 32.98
CA VAL A 301 -14.12 15.51 34.11
C VAL A 301 -14.19 14.00 33.90
N THR A 302 -15.38 13.49 33.58
CA THR A 302 -15.61 12.05 33.35
C THR A 302 -15.66 11.72 31.86
N ASP A 303 -15.35 10.47 31.50
CA ASP A 303 -15.39 9.99 30.12
C ASP A 303 -16.75 10.23 29.46
N GLY A 304 -17.84 9.96 30.20
CA GLY A 304 -19.21 10.17 29.70
C GLY A 304 -19.54 11.65 29.46
N GLN A 305 -19.02 12.56 30.29
CA GLN A 305 -19.20 14.00 30.10
C GLN A 305 -18.39 14.50 28.89
N THR A 306 -17.14 14.06 28.76
CA THR A 306 -16.28 14.38 27.62
C THR A 306 -16.85 13.86 26.31
N ASP A 307 -17.36 12.62 26.31
CA ASP A 307 -18.04 12.03 25.15
C ASP A 307 -19.30 12.84 24.76
N LYS A 308 -20.11 13.25 25.75
CA LYS A 308 -21.28 14.11 25.54
C LYS A 308 -20.89 15.48 24.97
N ALA A 309 -19.81 16.08 25.44
CA ALA A 309 -19.34 17.38 24.96
C ALA A 309 -18.89 17.31 23.49
N LEU A 310 -18.08 16.30 23.13
CA LEU A 310 -17.66 16.07 21.75
C LEU A 310 -18.86 15.83 20.82
N VAL A 311 -19.85 15.05 21.24
CA VAL A 311 -21.08 14.82 20.46
C VAL A 311 -21.84 16.13 20.22
N LYS A 312 -21.99 16.97 21.24
CA LYS A 312 -22.67 18.27 21.09
C LYS A 312 -21.92 19.17 20.12
N TYR A 313 -20.60 19.26 20.25
CA TYR A 313 -19.76 20.04 19.36
C TYR A 313 -19.85 19.56 17.90
N PHE A 314 -19.79 18.25 17.65
CA PHE A 314 -19.94 17.70 16.29
C PHE A 314 -21.29 17.99 15.66
N ASN A 315 -22.38 17.89 16.42
CA ASN A 315 -23.71 18.22 15.90
C ASN A 315 -23.84 19.72 15.61
N LYS A 316 -23.31 20.58 16.48
CA LYS A 316 -23.29 22.03 16.27
C LYS A 316 -22.54 22.39 14.97
N GLU A 317 -21.33 21.87 14.80
CA GLU A 317 -20.54 22.11 13.60
C GLU A 317 -21.18 21.55 12.33
N TYR A 318 -21.80 20.37 12.41
CA TYR A 318 -22.58 19.83 11.30
C TYR A 318 -23.73 20.75 10.90
N LEU A 319 -24.51 21.25 11.87
CA LEU A 319 -25.61 22.19 11.63
C LEU A 319 -25.12 23.54 11.10
N ALA A 320 -23.90 23.95 11.44
CA ALA A 320 -23.24 25.13 10.88
C ALA A 320 -22.72 24.91 9.43
N GLY A 321 -22.92 23.72 8.85
CA GLY A 321 -22.49 23.39 7.49
C GLY A 321 -21.04 22.92 7.36
N SER A 322 -20.34 22.76 8.49
CA SER A 322 -18.97 22.23 8.49
C SER A 322 -18.95 20.79 7.96
N GLN A 323 -17.86 20.44 7.29
CA GLN A 323 -17.64 19.11 6.74
C GLN A 323 -17.00 18.20 7.78
N ALA A 324 -17.29 16.89 7.75
CA ALA A 324 -16.78 15.92 8.73
C ALA A 324 -15.23 15.82 8.84
N HIS A 325 -14.48 16.42 7.91
CA HIS A 325 -13.03 16.56 8.04
C HIS A 325 -12.63 17.38 9.28
N LEU A 326 -13.43 18.37 9.69
CA LEU A 326 -13.20 19.14 10.92
C LEU A 326 -13.28 18.21 12.14
N GLY A 327 -14.36 17.43 12.27
CA GLY A 327 -14.51 16.46 13.36
C GLY A 327 -13.39 15.40 13.39
N ASN A 328 -12.85 14.99 12.23
CA ASN A 328 -11.68 14.11 12.20
C ASN A 328 -10.43 14.79 12.78
N ARG A 329 -10.19 16.07 12.48
CA ARG A 329 -9.04 16.82 13.02
C ARG A 329 -9.20 17.05 14.52
N VAL A 330 -10.41 17.39 14.97
CA VAL A 330 -10.71 17.59 16.39
C VAL A 330 -10.51 16.29 17.17
N MET A 331 -10.99 15.15 16.68
CA MET A 331 -10.70 13.85 17.31
C MET A 331 -9.20 13.54 17.32
N ALA A 332 -8.48 13.83 16.22
CA ALA A 332 -7.04 13.56 16.17
C ALA A 332 -6.27 14.45 17.16
N ALA A 333 -6.61 15.74 17.26
CA ALA A 333 -6.05 16.68 18.21
C ALA A 333 -6.37 16.30 19.67
N PHE A 334 -7.61 15.85 19.91
CA PHE A 334 -8.05 15.36 21.21
C PHE A 334 -7.26 14.12 21.65
N LEU A 335 -7.05 13.16 20.74
CA LEU A 335 -6.27 11.94 21.02
C LEU A 335 -4.77 12.19 21.14
N ASP A 336 -4.26 13.22 20.48
CA ASP A 336 -2.87 13.67 20.62
C ASP A 336 -2.63 14.29 22.00
N ARG A 337 -3.56 15.14 22.45
CA ARG A 337 -3.49 15.77 23.78
C ARG A 337 -3.75 14.78 24.92
N TRP A 338 -4.64 13.82 24.72
CA TRP A 338 -5.01 12.79 25.70
C TRP A 338 -4.91 11.38 25.12
N PRO A 339 -3.69 10.81 25.01
CA PRO A 339 -3.44 9.49 24.44
C PRO A 339 -4.18 8.35 25.14
N GLU A 340 -4.61 8.54 26.39
CA GLU A 340 -5.37 7.57 27.16
C GLU A 340 -6.79 7.29 26.60
N PHE A 341 -7.30 8.17 25.72
CA PHE A 341 -8.49 7.92 24.91
C PHE A 341 -8.20 7.21 23.58
N GLY A 342 -6.92 7.00 23.26
CA GLY A 342 -6.44 6.36 22.04
C GLY A 342 -6.81 4.87 21.95
N ARG A 343 -6.36 4.24 20.87
CA ARG A 343 -6.68 2.83 20.58
C ARG A 343 -6.28 1.89 21.71
N LEU A 344 -5.07 2.08 22.24
CA LEU A 344 -4.50 1.29 23.35
C LEU A 344 -4.80 1.87 24.74
N GLY A 345 -5.41 3.05 24.80
CA GLY A 345 -5.74 3.71 26.07
C GLY A 345 -6.96 3.08 26.75
N LYS A 346 -7.08 3.30 28.07
CA LYS A 346 -8.17 2.73 28.90
C LYS A 346 -9.48 3.53 28.81
N ARG A 347 -9.42 4.82 28.49
CA ARG A 347 -10.58 5.73 28.43
C ARG A 347 -11.23 5.72 27.04
N LYS A 348 -12.53 6.01 26.93
CA LYS A 348 -13.28 5.88 25.65
C LYS A 348 -14.33 6.95 25.44
N THR A 349 -14.55 7.31 24.16
CA THR A 349 -15.59 8.25 23.68
C THR A 349 -16.47 7.62 22.58
N PRO A 350 -17.20 6.54 22.88
CA PRO A 350 -17.91 5.76 21.85
C PRO A 350 -19.00 6.56 21.11
N ARG A 351 -19.69 7.50 21.78
CA ARG A 351 -20.76 8.27 21.16
C ARG A 351 -20.20 9.31 20.19
N ALA A 352 -19.09 9.95 20.51
CA ALA A 352 -18.40 10.90 19.64
C ALA A 352 -17.97 10.22 18.33
N TRP A 353 -17.42 9.00 18.42
CA TRP A 353 -17.09 8.19 17.23
C TRP A 353 -18.33 7.82 16.40
N ARG A 354 -19.44 7.45 17.05
CA ARG A 354 -20.71 7.17 16.36
C ARG A 354 -21.28 8.41 15.69
N ALA A 355 -21.26 9.56 16.36
CA ALA A 355 -21.69 10.85 15.82
C ALA A 355 -20.84 11.25 14.61
N LEU A 356 -19.50 11.13 14.71
CA LEU A 356 -18.59 11.40 13.60
C LEU A 356 -18.80 10.44 12.42
N LYS A 357 -19.12 9.16 12.67
CA LYS A 357 -19.53 8.22 11.62
C LYS A 357 -20.80 8.69 10.90
N GLY A 358 -21.81 9.14 11.65
CA GLY A 358 -23.03 9.73 11.10
C GLY A 358 -22.75 10.97 10.27
N TRP A 359 -21.96 11.91 10.80
CA TRP A 359 -21.57 13.13 10.11
C TRP A 359 -20.85 12.83 8.78
N ARG A 360 -19.93 11.85 8.74
CA ARG A 360 -19.27 11.41 7.49
C ARG A 360 -20.26 10.85 6.45
N ARG A 361 -21.33 10.17 6.89
CA ARG A 361 -22.37 9.65 5.98
C ARG A 361 -23.22 10.77 5.41
N LEU A 362 -23.56 11.77 6.22
CA LEU A 362 -24.38 12.91 5.83
C LEU A 362 -23.60 13.96 5.03
N THR A 363 -22.27 14.01 5.20
CA THR A 363 -21.36 14.90 4.45
C THR A 363 -20.31 14.09 3.68
N PRO A 364 -20.71 13.29 2.67
CA PRO A 364 -19.76 12.49 1.91
C PRO A 364 -18.76 13.42 1.22
N GLY A 365 -17.47 13.13 1.41
CA GLY A 365 -16.40 13.94 0.84
C GLY A 365 -16.50 14.00 -0.69
N LYS A 366 -16.50 15.22 -1.25
CA LYS A 366 -16.44 15.41 -2.71
C LYS A 366 -15.05 15.04 -3.21
N SER A 367 -14.95 13.98 -4.00
CA SER A 367 -13.68 13.61 -4.63
C SER A 367 -13.37 14.57 -5.77
N ARG A 368 -12.13 15.06 -5.85
CA ARG A 368 -11.69 16.04 -6.84
C ARG A 368 -11.89 15.51 -8.28
N LYS A 369 -12.25 16.40 -9.21
CA LYS A 369 -12.51 16.03 -10.61
C LYS A 369 -11.20 15.87 -11.38
N ALA A 370 -11.16 14.95 -12.34
CA ALA A 370 -10.08 14.82 -13.31
C ALA A 370 -10.38 15.69 -14.54
N HIS A 371 -9.36 16.21 -15.21
CA HIS A 371 -9.47 17.02 -16.42
C HIS A 371 -8.64 16.39 -17.56
N ALA A 372 -9.14 16.49 -18.78
CA ALA A 372 -8.49 15.93 -19.96
C ALA A 372 -7.16 16.64 -20.26
N LEU A 373 -6.26 15.97 -20.99
CA LEU A 373 -4.95 16.51 -21.37
C LEU A 373 -5.03 17.88 -22.09
N PRO A 374 -6.01 18.16 -22.97
CA PRO A 374 -6.18 19.49 -23.58
C PRO A 374 -6.24 20.64 -22.58
N VAL A 375 -6.91 20.42 -21.43
CA VAL A 375 -7.04 21.45 -20.38
C VAL A 375 -5.68 21.77 -19.77
N TRP A 376 -4.87 20.74 -19.51
CA TRP A 376 -3.54 20.91 -18.95
C TRP A 376 -2.57 21.52 -19.97
N ALA A 377 -2.67 21.13 -21.25
CA ALA A 377 -1.92 21.72 -22.34
C ALA A 377 -2.26 23.21 -22.52
N ALA A 378 -3.54 23.59 -22.45
CA ALA A 378 -3.96 24.99 -22.51
C ALA A 378 -3.42 25.84 -21.36
N ILE A 379 -3.44 25.30 -20.13
CA ILE A 379 -2.84 25.98 -18.97
C ILE A 379 -1.32 26.16 -19.18
N THR A 380 -0.63 25.14 -19.70
CA THR A 380 0.80 25.24 -20.02
C THR A 380 1.09 26.26 -21.12
N TRP A 381 0.32 26.27 -22.21
CA TRP A 381 0.41 27.28 -23.26
C TRP A 381 0.25 28.69 -22.68
N ARG A 382 -0.77 28.89 -21.82
CA ARG A 382 -1.00 30.19 -21.21
C ARG A 382 0.11 30.61 -20.26
N MET A 383 0.71 29.67 -19.52
CA MET A 383 1.91 29.95 -18.72
C MET A 383 3.08 30.42 -19.59
N ILE A 384 3.29 29.79 -20.75
CA ILE A 384 4.37 30.14 -21.67
C ILE A 384 4.16 31.54 -22.26
N LEU A 385 2.93 31.89 -22.65
CA LEU A 385 2.61 33.27 -23.09
C LEU A 385 2.85 34.32 -22.00
N ARG A 386 2.76 33.93 -20.72
CA ARG A 386 3.10 34.78 -19.57
C ARG A 386 4.59 34.72 -19.20
N GLN A 387 5.43 34.20 -20.09
CA GLN A 387 6.88 34.03 -19.93
C GLN A 387 7.26 33.10 -18.76
N GLN A 388 6.36 32.19 -18.37
CA GLN A 388 6.57 31.23 -17.27
C GLN A 388 6.81 29.81 -17.80
N VAL A 389 7.82 29.64 -18.67
CA VAL A 389 8.09 28.35 -19.37
C VAL A 389 8.32 27.20 -18.38
N ARG A 390 9.15 27.41 -17.35
CA ARG A 390 9.43 26.37 -16.34
C ARG A 390 8.18 25.93 -15.57
N MET A 391 7.26 26.87 -15.28
CA MET A 391 5.97 26.52 -14.65
C MET A 391 5.08 25.70 -15.59
N GLY A 392 5.11 26.01 -16.89
CA GLY A 392 4.42 25.23 -17.92
C GLY A 392 4.95 23.79 -18.04
N ILE A 393 6.27 23.61 -17.99
CA ILE A 393 6.92 22.29 -17.96
C ILE A 393 6.56 21.54 -16.68
N PHE A 394 6.63 22.21 -15.52
CA PHE A 394 6.23 21.64 -14.23
C PHE A 394 4.78 21.15 -14.25
N ASN A 395 3.88 21.90 -14.88
CA ASN A 395 2.47 21.54 -15.00
C ASN A 395 2.29 20.21 -15.76
N LEU A 396 2.95 20.05 -16.91
CA LEU A 396 2.93 18.78 -17.67
C LEU A 396 3.61 17.64 -16.93
N ALA A 397 4.76 17.90 -16.30
CA ALA A 397 5.46 16.93 -15.48
C ALA A 397 4.60 16.42 -14.32
N GLN A 398 3.81 17.29 -13.69
CA GLN A 398 2.89 16.92 -12.61
C GLN A 398 1.77 15.99 -13.10
N VAL A 399 1.20 16.24 -14.27
CA VAL A 399 0.20 15.37 -14.89
C VAL A 399 0.81 14.03 -15.27
N SER A 400 2.02 14.02 -15.86
CA SER A 400 2.68 12.80 -16.29
C SER A 400 3.11 11.93 -15.12
N THR A 401 3.67 12.50 -14.06
CA THR A 401 4.30 11.75 -12.94
C THR A 401 3.31 11.35 -11.85
N TYR A 402 2.14 11.99 -11.81
CA TYR A 402 1.15 11.90 -10.74
C TYR A 402 1.69 12.38 -9.38
N ALA A 403 2.88 13.00 -9.35
CA ALA A 403 3.51 13.47 -8.13
C ALA A 403 2.63 14.51 -7.41
N ARG A 404 2.71 14.57 -6.08
CA ARG A 404 2.04 15.67 -5.37
C ARG A 404 2.76 16.98 -5.72
N PRO A 405 2.06 18.11 -5.89
CA PRO A 405 2.71 19.38 -6.20
C PRO A 405 3.84 19.73 -5.23
N GLY A 406 3.63 19.49 -3.93
CA GLY A 406 4.63 19.74 -2.90
C GLY A 406 5.85 18.80 -2.95
N GLU A 407 5.71 17.57 -3.46
CA GLU A 407 6.86 16.68 -3.66
C GLU A 407 7.67 17.12 -4.87
N LEU A 408 6.98 17.45 -5.96
CA LEU A 408 7.60 17.85 -7.21
C LEU A 408 8.35 19.18 -7.08
N ILE A 409 7.77 20.18 -6.39
CA ILE A 409 8.36 21.52 -6.26
C ILE A 409 9.68 21.54 -5.46
N ARG A 410 9.89 20.55 -4.58
CA ARG A 410 11.09 20.45 -3.74
C ARG A 410 12.27 19.79 -4.45
N LEU A 411 12.09 19.32 -5.68
CA LEU A 411 13.17 18.67 -6.41
C LEU A 411 14.32 19.65 -6.67
N THR A 412 15.53 19.13 -6.54
CA THR A 412 16.75 19.84 -6.88
C THR A 412 17.27 19.37 -8.22
N GLN A 413 18.27 20.06 -8.76
CA GLN A 413 18.91 19.68 -10.01
C GLN A 413 19.39 18.22 -9.98
N SER A 414 19.95 17.75 -8.87
CA SER A 414 20.36 16.34 -8.68
C SER A 414 19.21 15.32 -8.79
N SER A 415 17.97 15.73 -8.55
CA SER A 415 16.80 14.85 -8.65
C SER A 415 16.37 14.56 -10.10
N LEU A 416 16.80 15.37 -11.08
CA LEU A 416 16.53 15.13 -12.49
C LEU A 416 17.67 14.29 -13.10
N ILE A 417 17.35 13.07 -13.50
CA ILE A 417 18.32 12.09 -14.02
C ILE A 417 18.15 11.95 -15.54
N PRO A 418 19.21 12.19 -16.34
CA PRO A 418 19.16 12.01 -17.78
C PRO A 418 19.12 10.53 -18.17
N PRO A 419 18.59 10.19 -19.36
CA PRO A 419 18.77 8.88 -19.97
C PRO A 419 20.25 8.53 -20.03
N THR A 420 20.61 7.33 -19.60
CA THR A 420 21.98 6.83 -19.62
C THR A 420 22.04 5.61 -20.53
N GLN A 421 22.90 5.65 -21.55
CA GLN A 421 23.02 4.58 -22.54
C GLN A 421 23.26 3.23 -21.85
N GLY A 422 22.49 2.21 -22.23
CA GLY A 422 22.56 0.87 -21.63
C GLY A 422 21.90 0.73 -20.25
N VAL A 423 21.42 1.82 -19.63
CA VAL A 423 20.84 1.80 -18.27
C VAL A 423 19.38 2.26 -18.28
N THR A 424 19.11 3.51 -18.69
CA THR A 424 17.76 4.09 -18.71
C THR A 424 17.48 4.77 -20.04
N LYS A 425 16.34 4.44 -20.65
CA LYS A 425 15.89 5.05 -21.91
C LYS A 425 15.27 6.44 -21.71
N TYR A 426 14.68 6.68 -20.54
CA TYR A 426 13.85 7.84 -20.26
C TYR A 426 14.49 8.73 -19.22
N TRP A 427 14.21 10.03 -19.30
CA TRP A 427 14.45 10.94 -18.18
C TRP A 427 13.66 10.47 -16.97
N SER A 428 14.23 10.63 -15.77
CA SER A 428 13.57 10.23 -14.54
C SER A 428 13.73 11.26 -13.44
N LEU A 429 12.74 11.32 -12.55
CA LEU A 429 12.76 12.12 -11.34
C LEU A 429 12.98 11.18 -10.15
N LEU A 430 14.04 11.43 -9.41
CA LEU A 430 14.31 10.78 -8.13
C LEU A 430 13.69 11.60 -7.00
N LEU A 431 12.59 11.10 -6.44
CA LEU A 431 11.92 11.73 -5.32
C LEU A 431 12.49 11.21 -4.01
N SER A 432 12.71 12.11 -3.03
CA SER A 432 13.26 11.75 -1.71
C SER A 432 14.51 10.86 -1.80
N PRO A 433 15.58 11.31 -2.49
CA PRO A 433 16.85 10.59 -2.55
C PRO A 433 17.33 10.22 -1.15
N GLU A 434 17.80 8.98 -0.95
CA GLU A 434 18.27 8.47 0.35
C GLU A 434 19.37 9.34 0.95
N GLU A 435 20.17 10.01 0.10
CA GLU A 435 21.20 10.94 0.54
C GLU A 435 20.64 12.18 1.26
N LYS A 436 19.35 12.50 1.06
CA LYS A 436 18.65 13.57 1.75
C LYS A 436 17.86 13.02 2.95
N VAL A 437 17.91 13.76 4.06
CA VAL A 437 17.22 13.40 5.32
C VAL A 437 15.67 13.37 5.18
N GLU A 438 15.12 13.96 4.11
CA GLU A 438 13.69 14.04 3.87
C GLU A 438 13.13 12.82 3.13
N MET A 439 12.50 11.91 3.88
CA MET A 439 11.75 10.79 3.31
C MET A 439 10.41 11.23 2.69
N SER A 440 9.84 10.35 1.87
CA SER A 440 8.48 10.53 1.35
C SER A 440 7.46 10.58 2.50
N LYS A 441 6.22 11.00 2.19
CA LYS A 441 5.12 11.01 3.17
C LYS A 441 4.89 9.64 3.83
N THR A 442 5.27 8.55 3.16
CA THR A 442 5.10 7.17 3.64
C THR A 442 6.39 6.56 4.20
N GLY A 443 7.47 7.34 4.31
CA GLY A 443 8.76 6.87 4.82
C GLY A 443 9.58 6.08 3.80
N SER A 444 9.29 6.19 2.51
CA SER A 444 10.13 5.62 1.45
C SER A 444 11.22 6.61 1.01
N SER A 445 12.39 6.08 0.67
CA SER A 445 13.48 6.75 -0.03
C SER A 445 13.57 6.26 -1.49
N ASP A 446 14.24 7.02 -2.34
CA ASP A 446 14.54 6.68 -3.75
C ASP A 446 13.32 6.38 -4.63
N ASP A 447 12.21 7.04 -4.33
CA ASP A 447 10.98 6.97 -5.11
C ASP A 447 11.24 7.48 -6.54
N SER A 448 11.42 6.56 -7.49
CA SER A 448 11.79 6.90 -8.87
C SER A 448 10.56 7.00 -9.79
N LEU A 449 10.44 8.11 -10.52
CA LEU A 449 9.37 8.33 -11.50
C LEU A 449 9.95 8.56 -12.90
N LEU A 450 9.62 7.67 -13.83
CA LEU A 450 10.01 7.81 -15.24
C LEU A 450 9.16 8.87 -15.94
N LEU A 451 9.79 9.68 -16.79
CA LEU A 451 9.11 10.58 -17.74
C LEU A 451 8.95 9.87 -19.08
N ASP A 452 8.28 8.72 -19.06
CA ASP A 452 8.06 7.77 -20.16
C ASP A 452 6.67 7.90 -20.83
N SER A 453 5.86 8.90 -20.44
CA SER A 453 4.58 9.17 -21.10
C SER A 453 4.81 9.52 -22.58
N PRO A 454 4.14 8.83 -23.53
CA PRO A 454 4.37 9.06 -24.98
C PRO A 454 4.20 10.52 -25.39
N TRP A 455 3.16 11.17 -24.86
CA TRP A 455 2.81 12.57 -25.13
C TRP A 455 3.76 13.61 -24.49
N LEU A 456 4.81 13.19 -23.77
CA LEU A 456 5.80 14.07 -23.15
C LEU A 456 7.25 13.74 -23.57
N GLN A 457 7.47 12.77 -24.47
CA GLN A 457 8.83 12.33 -24.83
C GLN A 457 9.67 13.42 -25.49
N TRP A 458 9.03 14.33 -26.22
CA TRP A 458 9.66 15.47 -26.88
C TRP A 458 10.26 16.50 -25.91
N LEU A 459 10.02 16.40 -24.59
CA LEU A 459 10.50 17.34 -23.59
C LEU A 459 12.02 17.25 -23.32
N GLY A 460 12.69 16.19 -23.81
CA GLY A 460 14.11 15.92 -23.55
C GLY A 460 15.06 17.13 -23.72
N PRO A 461 15.00 17.89 -24.83
CA PRO A 461 15.84 19.08 -25.01
C PRO A 461 15.62 20.15 -23.93
N ALA A 462 14.36 20.38 -23.52
CA ALA A 462 14.04 21.36 -22.47
C ALA A 462 14.55 20.88 -21.10
N LEU A 463 14.45 19.59 -20.79
CA LEU A 463 15.00 19.00 -19.57
C LEU A 463 16.52 19.11 -19.52
N HIS A 464 17.19 18.95 -20.66
CA HIS A 464 18.64 19.10 -20.76
C HIS A 464 19.07 20.52 -20.38
N VAL A 465 18.39 21.56 -20.91
CA VAL A 465 18.63 22.96 -20.54
C VAL A 465 18.36 23.19 -19.05
N MET A 466 17.27 22.64 -18.52
CA MET A 466 16.93 22.78 -17.10
C MET A 466 17.99 22.18 -16.17
N LYS A 467 18.64 21.08 -16.59
CA LYS A 467 19.62 20.32 -15.80
C LYS A 467 20.97 21.01 -15.62
N GLN A 468 21.25 22.10 -16.34
CA GLN A 468 22.57 22.75 -16.36
C GLN A 468 22.96 23.52 -15.08
N GLY A 469 22.12 23.52 -14.04
CA GLY A 469 22.39 24.21 -12.77
C GLY A 469 23.15 23.37 -11.72
N PRO A 470 23.64 24.01 -10.63
CA PRO A 470 24.25 23.33 -9.49
C PRO A 470 23.35 22.28 -8.85
N ALA A 471 23.92 21.15 -8.42
CA ALA A 471 23.20 19.96 -7.97
C ALA A 471 22.13 20.20 -6.88
N GLU A 472 22.40 21.12 -5.94
CA GLU A 472 21.50 21.42 -4.81
C GLU A 472 20.50 22.55 -5.08
N GLU A 473 20.62 23.23 -6.22
CA GLU A 473 19.66 24.29 -6.57
C GLU A 473 18.28 23.69 -6.87
N ASN A 474 17.22 24.46 -6.59
CA ASN A 474 15.87 24.09 -6.97
C ASN A 474 15.78 23.85 -8.48
N LEU A 475 15.22 22.70 -8.89
CA LEU A 475 15.12 22.31 -10.30
C LEU A 475 14.26 23.29 -11.11
N TRP A 476 13.23 23.86 -10.48
CA TRP A 476 12.19 24.63 -11.15
C TRP A 476 12.47 26.14 -11.14
N GLY A 477 13.21 26.63 -10.14
CA GLY A 477 13.53 28.05 -9.98
C GLY A 477 12.34 28.91 -9.49
N PHE A 478 11.33 28.29 -8.88
CA PHE A 478 10.18 28.98 -8.28
C PHE A 478 9.62 28.20 -7.10
N ASP A 479 8.85 28.88 -6.25
CA ASP A 479 8.17 28.28 -5.11
C ASP A 479 6.69 27.95 -5.39
N TYR A 480 6.07 27.22 -4.45
CA TYR A 480 4.68 26.80 -4.61
C TYR A 480 3.68 27.96 -4.63
N PRO A 481 3.77 28.99 -3.76
CA PRO A 481 2.94 30.20 -3.85
C PRO A 481 3.00 30.89 -5.22
N GLN A 482 4.19 31.10 -5.78
CA GLN A 482 4.40 31.71 -7.09
C GLN A 482 3.71 30.90 -8.19
N TYR A 483 3.90 29.58 -8.19
CA TYR A 483 3.24 28.68 -9.13
C TYR A 483 1.71 28.74 -9.02
N VAL A 484 1.16 28.65 -7.81
CA VAL A 484 -0.30 28.69 -7.60
C VAL A 484 -0.89 30.03 -8.06
N LYS A 485 -0.19 31.15 -7.83
CA LYS A 485 -0.61 32.47 -8.30
C LYS A 485 -0.71 32.47 -9.83
N GLN A 486 0.34 32.05 -10.54
CA GLN A 486 0.32 32.03 -12.01
C GLN A 486 -0.67 31.02 -12.57
N PHE A 487 -0.80 29.83 -11.95
CA PHE A 487 -1.79 28.83 -12.33
C PHE A 487 -3.21 29.39 -12.25
N ARG A 488 -3.53 30.13 -11.18
CA ARG A 488 -4.85 30.79 -11.03
C ARG A 488 -5.09 31.85 -12.10
N ASN A 489 -4.10 32.69 -12.39
CA ASN A 489 -4.21 33.69 -13.46
C ASN A 489 -4.48 33.01 -14.81
N CYS A 490 -3.77 31.92 -15.13
CA CYS A 490 -4.01 31.16 -16.36
C CYS A 490 -5.41 30.54 -16.39
N CYS A 491 -5.89 30.01 -15.26
CA CYS A 491 -7.24 29.47 -15.15
C CYS A 491 -8.32 30.54 -15.33
N GLN A 492 -8.09 31.77 -14.85
CA GLN A 492 -8.98 32.91 -15.07
C GLN A 492 -9.01 33.30 -16.55
N ASP A 493 -7.84 33.45 -17.18
CA ASP A 493 -7.70 33.78 -18.61
C ASP A 493 -8.42 32.74 -19.50
N LEU A 494 -8.36 31.46 -19.13
CA LEU A 494 -8.97 30.34 -19.87
C LEU A 494 -10.42 30.03 -19.44
N GLN A 495 -10.93 30.71 -18.41
CA GLN A 495 -12.25 30.49 -17.80
C GLN A 495 -12.49 29.04 -17.37
N VAL A 496 -11.52 28.45 -16.67
CA VAL A 496 -11.61 27.08 -16.13
C VAL A 496 -11.41 27.05 -14.62
N HIS A 497 -12.16 26.19 -13.93
CA HIS A 497 -12.01 25.99 -12.50
C HIS A 497 -11.18 24.74 -12.20
N VAL A 498 -9.86 24.89 -12.24
CA VAL A 498 -8.89 23.83 -11.98
C VAL A 498 -7.95 24.23 -10.84
N VAL A 499 -7.49 23.27 -10.05
CA VAL A 499 -6.42 23.45 -9.06
C VAL A 499 -5.29 22.44 -9.31
N PRO A 500 -4.01 22.77 -9.00
CA PRO A 500 -2.87 21.90 -9.31
C PRO A 500 -3.01 20.46 -8.82
N TYR A 501 -3.52 20.25 -7.61
CA TYR A 501 -3.68 18.89 -7.06
C TYR A 501 -4.57 17.97 -7.92
N GLN A 502 -5.44 18.52 -8.78
CA GLN A 502 -6.23 17.72 -9.72
C GLN A 502 -5.39 17.04 -10.81
N ALA A 503 -4.13 17.46 -11.04
CA ALA A 503 -3.21 16.77 -11.94
C ALA A 503 -2.99 15.31 -11.52
N ARG A 504 -2.91 15.07 -10.19
CA ARG A 504 -2.79 13.73 -9.60
C ARG A 504 -4.03 12.84 -9.80
N HIS A 505 -5.18 13.43 -10.14
CA HIS A 505 -6.38 12.71 -10.59
C HIS A 505 -6.45 12.60 -12.11
N SER A 506 -5.89 13.58 -12.82
CA SER A 506 -5.95 13.68 -14.28
C SER A 506 -5.01 12.70 -14.95
N GLY A 507 -3.73 12.69 -14.57
CA GLY A 507 -2.72 11.76 -15.10
C GLY A 507 -3.16 10.29 -15.17
N PRO A 508 -3.51 9.64 -14.04
CA PRO A 508 -3.95 8.25 -14.06
C PRO A 508 -5.22 8.05 -14.90
N SER A 509 -6.13 9.02 -14.89
CA SER A 509 -7.35 8.94 -15.71
C SER A 509 -7.04 9.05 -17.20
N ILE A 510 -6.08 9.89 -17.60
CA ILE A 510 -5.66 10.08 -19.00
C ILE A 510 -5.02 8.80 -19.51
N ASP A 511 -4.09 8.23 -18.75
CA ASP A 511 -3.38 7.01 -19.15
C ASP A 511 -4.33 5.80 -19.24
N ARG A 512 -5.32 5.71 -18.35
CA ARG A 512 -6.34 4.65 -18.41
C ARG A 512 -7.32 4.87 -19.56
N ALA A 513 -7.74 6.11 -19.82
CA ALA A 513 -8.66 6.43 -20.92
C ALA A 513 -8.01 6.22 -22.30
N ARG A 514 -6.70 6.48 -22.42
CA ARG A 514 -5.93 6.28 -23.66
C ARG A 514 -5.26 4.90 -23.74
N VAL A 515 -5.51 4.01 -22.77
CA VAL A 515 -4.92 2.66 -22.70
C VAL A 515 -3.37 2.68 -22.76
N LEU A 516 -2.76 3.72 -22.20
CA LEU A 516 -1.30 3.89 -22.17
C LEU A 516 -0.65 3.05 -21.07
N ARG A 517 -1.39 2.76 -19.99
CA ARG A 517 -0.89 2.03 -18.82
C ARG A 517 -1.97 1.13 -18.22
N THR A 518 -1.54 0.00 -17.69
CA THR A 518 -2.34 -0.92 -16.87
C THR A 518 -2.66 -0.30 -15.51
N GLN A 519 -3.61 -0.90 -14.80
CA GLN A 519 -3.98 -0.43 -13.46
C GLN A 519 -2.82 -0.52 -12.47
N ASP A 520 -1.99 -1.57 -12.58
CA ASP A 520 -0.84 -1.79 -11.69
C ASP A 520 0.31 -0.82 -11.99
N GLU A 521 0.57 -0.51 -13.25
CA GLU A 521 1.54 0.52 -13.63
C GLU A 521 1.12 1.89 -13.12
N VAL A 522 -0.18 2.22 -13.25
CA VAL A 522 -0.75 3.43 -12.68
C VAL A 522 -0.63 3.44 -11.16
N GLN A 523 -0.88 2.29 -10.51
CA GLN A 523 -0.73 2.13 -9.06
C GLN A 523 0.70 2.43 -8.59
N LYS A 524 1.67 1.78 -9.25
CA LYS A 524 3.11 1.91 -8.97
C LYS A 524 3.56 3.34 -9.17
N ARG A 525 3.22 3.95 -10.31
CA ARG A 525 3.57 5.33 -10.66
C ARG A 525 2.99 6.36 -9.68
N GLY A 526 1.72 6.18 -9.30
CA GLY A 526 1.09 7.05 -8.32
C GLY A 526 1.50 6.77 -6.87
N ARG A 527 2.27 5.70 -6.62
CA ARG A 527 2.71 5.25 -5.29
C ARG A 527 1.52 5.07 -4.34
N TRP A 528 0.49 4.39 -4.82
CA TRP A 528 -0.68 4.07 -4.02
C TRP A 528 -0.54 2.68 -3.40
N ALA A 529 -0.42 2.62 -2.07
CA ALA A 529 -0.23 1.37 -1.34
C ALA A 529 -1.42 0.37 -1.43
N SER A 530 -2.58 0.78 -1.96
CA SER A 530 -3.72 -0.13 -2.14
C SER A 530 -4.58 0.26 -3.34
N HIS A 531 -5.26 -0.72 -3.94
CA HIS A 531 -6.27 -0.48 -4.99
C HIS A 531 -7.39 0.47 -4.52
N LYS A 532 -7.77 0.41 -3.23
CA LYS A 532 -8.76 1.34 -2.64
C LYS A 532 -8.30 2.80 -2.67
N SER A 533 -6.99 3.03 -2.59
CA SER A 533 -6.42 4.38 -2.77
C SER A 533 -6.44 4.78 -4.24
N LEU A 534 -6.07 3.87 -5.16
CA LEU A 534 -6.08 4.11 -6.61
C LEU A 534 -7.47 4.42 -7.17
N ALA A 535 -8.51 3.68 -6.76
CA ALA A 535 -9.89 3.83 -7.23
C ALA A 535 -10.47 5.25 -7.00
N ARG A 536 -9.85 6.06 -6.14
CA ARG A 536 -10.23 7.47 -5.93
C ARG A 536 -9.65 8.42 -6.96
N TYR A 537 -8.58 8.02 -7.65
CA TYR A 537 -7.81 8.83 -8.59
C TYR A 537 -8.08 8.44 -10.04
N GLU A 538 -8.23 7.14 -10.33
CA GLU A 538 -8.65 6.66 -11.65
C GLU A 538 -10.15 6.95 -11.87
N LYS A 539 -10.47 7.89 -12.76
CA LYS A 539 -11.85 8.28 -13.08
C LYS A 539 -11.99 8.57 -14.57
N ALA A 540 -11.70 7.60 -15.43
CA ALA A 540 -11.72 7.77 -16.89
C ALA A 540 -13.02 8.41 -17.41
N ALA A 541 -14.20 7.94 -16.98
CA ALA A 541 -15.49 8.53 -17.37
C ALA A 541 -15.67 9.99 -16.91
N ARG A 542 -14.99 10.43 -15.83
CA ARG A 542 -15.05 11.83 -15.39
C ARG A 542 -14.27 12.77 -16.29
N LEU A 543 -13.30 12.30 -17.06
CA LEU A 543 -12.59 13.13 -18.04
C LEU A 543 -13.54 13.63 -19.13
N ALA A 544 -14.30 12.72 -19.74
CA ALA A 544 -15.29 13.10 -20.74
C ALA A 544 -16.36 14.03 -20.15
N SER A 545 -16.86 13.70 -18.95
CA SER A 545 -17.86 14.52 -18.26
C SER A 545 -17.38 15.94 -17.95
N THR A 546 -16.13 16.14 -17.52
CA THR A 546 -15.59 17.50 -17.29
C THR A 546 -15.24 18.23 -18.57
N TYR A 547 -14.77 17.51 -19.58
CA TYR A 547 -14.44 18.10 -20.88
C TYR A 547 -15.71 18.57 -21.62
N ASN A 548 -16.81 17.82 -21.52
CA ASN A 548 -18.10 18.20 -22.11
C ASN A 548 -18.79 19.39 -21.42
N GLN A 549 -18.31 19.83 -20.25
CA GLN A 549 -18.79 21.04 -19.58
C GLN A 549 -18.18 22.32 -20.18
N LEU A 550 -17.14 22.19 -21.01
CA LEU A 550 -16.49 23.31 -21.67
C LEU A 550 -17.29 23.76 -22.90
N SER A 551 -17.22 25.05 -23.20
CA SER A 551 -17.82 25.59 -24.43
C SER A 551 -17.15 24.99 -25.67
N LEU A 552 -17.82 25.05 -26.83
CA LEU A 552 -17.23 24.58 -28.08
C LEU A 552 -15.91 25.31 -28.38
N LEU A 553 -15.88 26.64 -28.18
CA LEU A 553 -14.68 27.45 -28.36
C LEU A 553 -13.55 27.01 -27.42
N GLN A 554 -13.83 26.77 -26.14
CA GLN A 554 -12.83 26.26 -25.19
C GLN A 554 -12.30 24.90 -25.62
N ARG A 555 -13.17 23.98 -26.08
CA ARG A 555 -12.74 22.65 -26.53
C ARG A 555 -11.83 22.73 -27.75
N THR A 556 -12.19 23.53 -28.76
CA THR A 556 -11.37 23.75 -29.96
C THR A 556 -10.02 24.36 -29.60
N LEU A 557 -10.01 25.42 -28.78
CA LEU A 557 -8.80 26.06 -28.28
C LEU A 557 -7.90 25.07 -27.54
N PHE A 558 -8.45 24.34 -26.57
CA PHE A 558 -7.65 23.45 -25.73
C PHE A 558 -7.13 22.25 -26.51
N GLN A 559 -7.88 21.76 -27.49
CA GLN A 559 -7.41 20.70 -28.39
C GLN A 559 -6.24 21.19 -29.23
N ALA A 560 -6.34 22.38 -29.83
CA ALA A 560 -5.23 22.99 -30.55
C ALA A 560 -3.99 23.20 -29.65
N CYS A 561 -4.19 23.56 -28.37
CA CYS A 561 -3.09 23.64 -27.40
C CYS A 561 -2.42 22.28 -27.17
N GLU A 562 -3.16 21.16 -27.12
CA GLU A 562 -2.56 19.82 -27.03
C GLU A 562 -1.78 19.48 -28.29
N ASP A 563 -2.38 19.71 -29.47
CA ASP A 563 -1.78 19.34 -30.76
C ASP A 563 -0.46 20.10 -31.03
N HIS A 564 -0.35 21.33 -30.52
CA HIS A 564 0.82 22.18 -30.70
C HIS A 564 1.74 22.28 -29.48
N ILE A 565 1.46 21.56 -28.38
CA ILE A 565 2.16 21.78 -27.09
C ILE A 565 3.68 21.59 -27.20
N GLU A 566 4.12 20.63 -28.01
CA GLU A 566 5.54 20.39 -28.28
C GLU A 566 6.19 21.63 -28.91
N ALA A 567 5.60 22.13 -29.99
CA ALA A 567 6.14 23.26 -30.73
C ALA A 567 6.16 24.53 -29.87
N ILE A 568 5.14 24.72 -29.02
CA ILE A 568 5.02 25.85 -28.09
C ILE A 568 6.12 25.79 -27.02
N VAL A 569 6.31 24.63 -26.37
CA VAL A 569 7.29 24.49 -25.28
C VAL A 569 8.72 24.58 -25.80
N LEU A 570 8.99 24.05 -27.00
CA LEU A 570 10.30 24.11 -27.64
C LEU A 570 10.56 25.42 -28.38
N GLY A 571 9.61 26.37 -28.35
CA GLY A 571 9.76 27.68 -29.01
C GLY A 571 9.80 27.62 -30.53
N ARG A 572 9.30 26.53 -31.14
CA ARG A 572 9.29 26.32 -32.61
C ARG A 572 8.09 26.96 -33.29
N ALA A 573 6.95 27.04 -32.59
CA ALA A 573 5.74 27.67 -33.11
C ALA A 573 4.87 28.22 -31.98
N PHE A 574 4.26 29.38 -32.22
CA PHE A 574 3.26 29.98 -31.35
C PHE A 574 2.00 30.22 -32.18
N PRO A 575 1.09 29.22 -32.27
CA PRO A 575 -0.16 29.43 -33.00
C PRO A 575 -0.92 30.60 -32.37
N GLU A 576 -1.48 31.47 -33.20
CA GLU A 576 -2.39 32.54 -32.76
C GLU A 576 -3.69 31.91 -32.28
N LEU A 577 -3.72 31.58 -31.00
CA LEU A 577 -4.86 31.00 -30.34
C LEU A 577 -5.59 32.09 -29.54
N THR A 578 -6.84 32.38 -29.92
CA THR A 578 -7.66 33.41 -29.27
C THR A 578 -8.24 32.89 -27.96
N LEU A 579 -8.14 33.70 -26.89
CA LEU A 579 -8.76 33.38 -25.61
C LEU A 579 -10.30 33.34 -25.74
N PRO A 580 -11.00 32.57 -24.89
CA PRO A 580 -12.44 32.64 -24.80
C PRO A 580 -12.88 34.06 -24.45
N PRO A 581 -13.96 34.60 -25.06
CA PRO A 581 -14.46 35.93 -24.71
C PRO A 581 -14.84 35.96 -23.23
N ALA A 582 -14.54 37.08 -22.55
CA ALA A 582 -14.96 37.28 -21.18
C ALA A 582 -16.47 37.02 -21.06
N ILE A 583 -16.88 36.12 -20.17
CA ILE A 583 -18.30 36.00 -19.81
C ILE A 583 -18.67 37.35 -19.19
N GLY A 584 -19.43 38.16 -19.94
CA GLY A 584 -19.86 39.48 -19.47
C GLY A 584 -20.48 39.35 -18.08
N GLY A 585 -20.03 40.21 -17.17
CA GLY A 585 -20.61 40.28 -15.84
C GLY A 585 -22.11 40.60 -15.94
N GLN A 586 -22.92 39.74 -15.34
CA GLN A 586 -24.20 40.13 -14.77
C GLN A 586 -24.03 40.20 -13.26
#